data_AF-A0A521GG61-F1
#
_entry.id   AF-A0A521GG61-F1
#
_cell.length_a   1.000
_cell.length_b   1.000
_cell.length_c   1.000
_cell.angle_alpha   90.00
_cell.angle_beta   90.00
_cell.angle_gamma   90.00
#
_symmetry.space_group_name_H-M   'P 1'
#
loop_
_entity.id
_entity.type
_entity.pdbx_description
1 polymer ?
#
loop_
_entity_poly.entity_id
_entity_poly.type
_entity_poly.pdbx_seq_one_letter_code
_entity_poly.pdbx_strand_id
1 'polypeptide(L)'
;MPDLGLKVKQLKKRKDEFKEALREAKQKRMARTDYEGIGITRMFNKIGSGDRTIEEEFYVLKEYRKPSTFVRDFYWYDEQGNRVTNAVPKDREQSEILILHGPYKRYANGTLTDEGFYYLGAKDGRWEKYDQNFMLLDKSRWHRGFPADARIAYYDSSHTKIKEVIPVEYGKIRGTYMAFHENGRLAEEGKFENGVKIGRWTEYHPNTTRQFRRKLTQYARDQWEEGFEPYVISEWDEKGKMTYERPKEKTVVEEADDN
;
A
#
# COMPACT_ATOMS: atom_id res chain seq x y z
N MET A 1 0.90 -52.19 -38.50
CA MET A 1 -0.32 -51.45 -38.12
C MET A 1 0.11 -50.09 -37.59
N PRO A 2 -0.50 -48.96 -38.02
CA PRO A 2 -0.10 -47.65 -37.53
C PRO A 2 -0.49 -47.51 -36.05
N ASP A 3 0.41 -46.96 -35.25
CA ASP A 3 0.30 -46.83 -33.80
C ASP A 3 -0.83 -45.86 -33.40
N LEU A 4 -2.06 -46.37 -33.35
CA LEU A 4 -3.26 -45.63 -32.91
C LEU A 4 -3.13 -45.16 -31.45
N GLY A 5 -2.34 -45.84 -30.62
CA GLY A 5 -2.13 -45.49 -29.21
C GLY A 5 -1.37 -44.17 -29.04
N LEU A 6 -0.40 -43.90 -29.90
CA LEU A 6 0.38 -42.65 -29.89
C LEU A 6 -0.49 -41.44 -30.29
N LYS A 7 -1.36 -41.59 -31.29
CA LYS A 7 -2.30 -40.55 -31.74
C LYS A 7 -3.35 -40.20 -30.68
N VAL A 8 -3.86 -41.19 -29.95
CA VAL A 8 -4.83 -40.98 -28.85
C VAL A 8 -4.21 -40.20 -27.68
N LYS A 9 -2.96 -40.49 -27.32
CA LYS A 9 -2.23 -39.73 -26.28
C LYS A 9 -1.98 -38.28 -26.70
N GLN A 10 -1.56 -38.06 -27.95
CA GLN A 10 -1.38 -36.71 -28.50
C GLN A 10 -2.69 -35.90 -28.54
N LEU A 11 -3.81 -36.54 -28.92
CA LEU A 11 -5.14 -35.92 -28.91
C LEU A 11 -5.62 -35.53 -27.51
N LYS A 12 -5.40 -36.39 -26.50
CA LYS A 12 -5.72 -36.06 -25.10
C LYS A 12 -4.90 -34.86 -24.62
N LYS A 13 -3.58 -34.88 -24.85
CA LYS A 13 -2.69 -33.76 -24.49
C LYS A 13 -3.13 -32.44 -25.11
N ARG A 14 -3.42 -32.43 -26.42
CA ARG A 14 -3.95 -31.25 -27.13
C ARG A 14 -5.26 -30.74 -26.57
N LYS A 15 -6.15 -31.64 -26.13
CA LYS A 15 -7.45 -31.29 -25.54
C LYS A 15 -7.30 -30.68 -24.15
N ASP A 16 -6.33 -31.15 -23.37
CA ASP A 16 -6.03 -30.61 -22.05
C ASP A 16 -5.34 -29.24 -22.16
N GLU A 17 -4.35 -29.09 -23.05
CA GLU A 17 -3.72 -27.79 -23.39
C GLU A 17 -4.77 -26.77 -23.89
N PHE A 18 -5.71 -27.19 -24.74
CA PHE A 18 -6.79 -26.32 -25.21
C PHE A 18 -7.74 -25.89 -24.09
N LYS A 19 -8.09 -26.79 -23.16
CA LYS A 19 -8.92 -26.46 -22.00
C LYS A 19 -8.21 -25.51 -21.05
N GLU A 20 -6.91 -25.68 -20.86
CA GLU A 20 -6.07 -24.79 -20.05
C GLU A 20 -5.98 -23.40 -20.69
N ALA A 21 -5.70 -23.31 -21.99
CA ALA A 21 -5.73 -22.05 -22.74
C ALA A 21 -7.10 -21.36 -22.69
N LEU A 22 -8.21 -22.12 -22.77
CA LEU A 22 -9.56 -21.58 -22.65
C LEU A 22 -9.84 -21.05 -21.23
N ARG A 23 -9.35 -21.74 -20.19
CA ARG A 23 -9.43 -21.29 -18.79
C ARG A 23 -8.62 -20.01 -18.59
N GLU A 24 -7.39 -19.96 -19.10
CA GLU A 24 -6.55 -18.77 -19.06
C GLU A 24 -7.19 -17.60 -19.81
N ALA A 25 -7.72 -17.82 -21.02
CA ALA A 25 -8.39 -16.78 -21.79
C ALA A 25 -9.66 -16.27 -21.09
N LYS A 26 -10.43 -17.17 -20.45
CA LYS A 26 -11.60 -16.81 -19.64
C LYS A 26 -11.19 -16.04 -18.40
N GLN A 27 -10.12 -16.44 -17.70
CA GLN A 27 -9.55 -15.70 -16.57
C GLN A 27 -9.02 -14.32 -17.00
N LYS A 28 -8.33 -14.21 -18.13
CA LYS A 28 -7.86 -12.93 -18.69
C LYS A 28 -9.03 -12.01 -19.08
N ARG A 29 -10.14 -12.58 -19.57
CA ARG A 29 -11.36 -11.82 -19.87
C ARG A 29 -12.11 -11.39 -18.61
N MET A 30 -12.20 -12.25 -17.60
CA MET A 30 -12.75 -11.93 -16.29
C MET A 30 -11.92 -10.85 -15.59
N ALA A 31 -10.59 -10.96 -15.60
CA ALA A 31 -9.67 -9.94 -15.09
C ALA A 31 -9.81 -8.56 -15.77
N ARG A 32 -10.45 -8.47 -16.94
CA ARG A 32 -10.80 -7.20 -17.61
C ARG A 32 -12.14 -6.62 -17.17
N THR A 33 -13.02 -7.44 -16.59
CA THR A 33 -14.39 -7.07 -16.19
C THR A 33 -14.62 -7.07 -14.67
N ASP A 34 -13.80 -7.82 -13.95
CA ASP A 34 -13.77 -7.95 -12.50
C ASP A 34 -12.33 -8.21 -12.01
N TYR A 35 -12.07 -7.94 -10.74
CA TYR A 35 -10.87 -8.38 -10.03
C TYR A 35 -11.34 -8.97 -8.70
N GLU A 36 -10.84 -10.16 -8.34
CA GLU A 36 -11.29 -10.89 -7.14
C GLU A 36 -12.84 -11.03 -7.04
N GLY A 37 -13.52 -11.18 -8.19
CA GLY A 37 -14.98 -11.31 -8.27
C GLY A 37 -15.76 -10.00 -8.05
N ILE A 38 -15.08 -8.85 -8.00
CA ILE A 38 -15.70 -7.54 -7.85
C ILE A 38 -15.65 -6.81 -9.20
N GLY A 39 -16.79 -6.37 -9.70
CA GLY A 39 -16.90 -5.70 -10.99
C GLY A 39 -16.12 -4.38 -11.05
N ILE A 40 -15.35 -4.21 -12.13
CA ILE A 40 -14.51 -3.02 -12.35
C ILE A 40 -14.83 -2.32 -13.67
N THR A 41 -14.57 -1.02 -13.69
CA THR A 41 -14.65 -0.16 -14.87
C THR A 41 -13.26 0.39 -15.18
N ARG A 42 -12.82 0.25 -16.42
CA ARG A 42 -11.55 0.80 -16.89
C ARG A 42 -11.67 2.32 -16.99
N MET A 43 -10.66 3.00 -16.48
CA MET A 43 -10.46 4.44 -16.56
C MET A 43 -9.08 4.73 -17.13
N PHE A 44 -8.92 5.93 -17.67
CA PHE A 44 -7.66 6.42 -18.21
C PHE A 44 -7.58 7.92 -17.94
N ASN A 45 -6.41 8.39 -17.52
CA ASN A 45 -6.10 9.80 -17.48
C ASN A 45 -4.75 10.08 -18.17
N LYS A 46 -4.62 11.30 -18.66
CA LYS A 46 -3.39 11.84 -19.22
C LYS A 46 -3.20 13.24 -18.70
N ILE A 47 -2.01 13.51 -18.17
CA ILE A 47 -1.64 14.78 -17.55
C ILE A 47 -0.34 15.25 -18.20
N GLY A 48 -0.26 16.56 -18.50
CA GLY A 48 0.94 17.17 -19.08
C GLY A 48 0.99 17.08 -20.61
N SER A 49 2.12 17.51 -21.17
CA SER A 49 2.38 17.56 -22.61
C SER A 49 3.89 17.40 -22.87
N GLY A 50 4.25 16.93 -24.07
CA GLY A 50 5.63 16.69 -24.48
C GLY A 50 6.36 15.72 -23.55
N ASP A 51 7.58 16.07 -23.15
CA ASP A 51 8.48 15.24 -22.30
C ASP A 51 8.11 15.23 -20.80
N ARG A 52 6.92 15.73 -20.44
CA ARG A 52 6.38 15.64 -19.07
C ARG A 52 4.98 15.04 -19.07
N THR A 53 4.73 14.13 -20.01
CA THR A 53 3.44 13.46 -20.14
C THR A 53 3.37 12.29 -19.16
N ILE A 54 2.33 12.25 -18.33
CA ILE A 54 2.01 11.11 -17.48
C ILE A 54 0.68 10.54 -17.97
N GLU A 55 0.66 9.24 -18.22
CA GLU A 55 -0.54 8.50 -18.59
C GLU A 55 -0.77 7.40 -17.57
N GLU A 56 -1.98 7.31 -17.00
CA GLU A 56 -2.33 6.24 -16.08
C GLU A 56 -3.52 5.46 -16.66
N GLU A 57 -3.36 4.14 -16.72
CA GLU A 57 -4.43 3.20 -17.03
C GLU A 57 -4.77 2.44 -15.75
N PHE A 58 -6.01 2.58 -15.29
CA PHE A 58 -6.41 2.01 -14.01
C PHE A 58 -7.88 1.61 -14.04
N TYR A 59 -8.30 0.95 -12.99
CA TYR A 59 -9.64 0.42 -12.87
C TYR A 59 -10.26 0.88 -11.55
N VAL A 60 -11.54 1.18 -11.59
CA VAL A 60 -12.32 1.61 -10.42
C VAL A 60 -13.49 0.67 -10.19
N LEU A 61 -13.99 0.62 -8.97
CA LEU A 61 -15.19 -0.15 -8.63
C LEU A 61 -16.41 0.33 -9.43
N LYS A 62 -17.21 -0.61 -9.93
CA LYS A 62 -18.55 -0.31 -10.48
C LYS A 62 -19.56 0.10 -9.41
N GLU A 63 -19.45 -0.51 -8.25
CA GLU A 63 -20.34 -0.30 -7.11
C GLU A 63 -19.48 -0.04 -5.89
N TYR A 64 -19.86 0.98 -5.11
CA TYR A 64 -19.14 1.32 -3.90
C TYR A 64 -19.10 0.13 -2.94
N ARG A 65 -17.91 -0.14 -2.41
CA ARG A 65 -17.71 -1.06 -1.30
C ARG A 65 -16.83 -0.41 -0.27
N LYS A 66 -17.23 -0.50 1.00
CA LYS A 66 -16.47 0.06 2.11
C LYS A 66 -15.08 -0.58 2.18
N PRO A 67 -14.00 0.20 2.07
CA PRO A 67 -12.63 -0.30 2.24
C PRO A 67 -12.37 -0.83 3.65
N SER A 68 -11.30 -1.62 3.78
CA SER A 68 -10.78 -2.01 5.09
C SER A 68 -10.36 -0.77 5.90
N THR A 69 -10.81 -0.69 7.14
CA THR A 69 -10.45 0.40 8.07
C THR A 69 -8.99 0.34 8.52
N PHE A 70 -8.33 -0.80 8.30
CA PHE A 70 -6.94 -1.03 8.72
C PHE A 70 -5.92 -0.57 7.67
N VAL A 71 -6.35 -0.29 6.44
CA VAL A 71 -5.46 0.15 5.37
C VAL A 71 -5.19 1.64 5.51
N ARG A 72 -3.91 2.02 5.50
CA ARG A 72 -3.50 3.42 5.63
C ARG A 72 -3.50 4.17 4.31
N ASP A 73 -2.92 3.55 3.29
CA ASP A 73 -2.84 4.09 1.94
C ASP A 73 -4.05 3.62 1.12
N PHE A 74 -5.03 4.50 1.02
CA PHE A 74 -6.26 4.29 0.28
C PHE A 74 -6.25 5.13 -0.99
N TYR A 75 -6.17 4.48 -2.15
CA TYR A 75 -6.11 5.11 -3.45
C TYR A 75 -7.49 5.18 -4.11
N TRP A 76 -7.82 6.36 -4.60
CA TRP A 76 -9.04 6.65 -5.34
C TRP A 76 -8.75 7.64 -6.47
N TYR A 77 -9.64 7.70 -7.44
CA TYR A 77 -9.54 8.61 -8.57
C TYR A 77 -10.31 9.91 -8.30
N ASP A 78 -9.57 11.01 -8.27
CA ASP A 78 -10.13 12.35 -8.14
C ASP A 78 -10.44 12.92 -9.52
N GLU A 79 -11.71 12.87 -9.93
CA GLU A 79 -12.15 13.41 -11.23
C GLU A 79 -11.90 14.91 -11.39
N GLN A 80 -12.04 15.69 -10.31
CA GLN A 80 -11.83 17.14 -10.35
C GLN A 80 -10.36 17.47 -10.56
N GLY A 81 -9.47 16.73 -9.90
CA GLY A 81 -8.02 16.84 -10.06
C GLY A 81 -7.44 16.05 -11.23
N ASN A 82 -8.28 15.27 -11.94
CA ASN A 82 -7.89 14.34 -13.01
C ASN A 82 -6.69 13.44 -12.64
N ARG A 83 -6.67 12.89 -11.42
CA ARG A 83 -5.50 12.17 -10.89
C ARG A 83 -5.88 11.03 -9.96
N VAL A 84 -5.07 9.97 -9.95
CA VAL A 84 -5.08 8.99 -8.88
C VAL A 84 -4.39 9.58 -7.65
N THR A 85 -5.03 9.49 -6.48
CA THR A 85 -4.52 10.07 -5.24
C THR A 85 -4.83 9.19 -4.04
N ASN A 86 -4.01 9.29 -2.99
CA ASN A 86 -4.27 8.71 -1.67
C ASN A 86 -4.66 9.76 -0.61
N ALA A 87 -4.94 11.00 -1.04
CA ALA A 87 -5.40 12.06 -0.16
C ALA A 87 -6.79 11.72 0.41
N VAL A 88 -7.10 12.22 1.62
CA VAL A 88 -8.44 12.05 2.21
C VAL A 88 -9.48 12.75 1.32
N PRO A 89 -10.51 12.04 0.81
CA PRO A 89 -11.61 12.68 0.10
C PRO A 89 -12.30 13.70 1.00
N LYS A 90 -12.44 14.94 0.53
CA LYS A 90 -13.16 16.02 1.23
C LYS A 90 -14.49 16.23 0.54
N ASP A 91 -15.54 16.49 1.33
CA ASP A 91 -16.85 16.96 0.84
C ASP A 91 -17.47 16.07 -0.24
N ARG A 92 -17.30 14.75 -0.13
CA ARG A 92 -17.89 13.75 -1.05
C ARG A 92 -18.63 12.68 -0.29
N GLU A 93 -19.76 12.27 -0.85
CA GLU A 93 -20.47 11.09 -0.36
C GLU A 93 -19.63 9.85 -0.63
N GLN A 94 -19.70 8.87 0.27
CA GLN A 94 -18.85 7.67 0.16
C GLN A 94 -19.07 6.95 -1.17
N SER A 95 -20.32 6.89 -1.65
CA SER A 95 -20.70 6.23 -2.90
C SER A 95 -20.15 6.88 -4.16
N GLU A 96 -19.74 8.16 -4.10
CA GLU A 96 -19.21 8.90 -5.24
C GLU A 96 -17.68 8.74 -5.37
N ILE A 97 -17.03 8.14 -4.37
CA ILE A 97 -15.60 7.93 -4.40
C ILE A 97 -15.28 6.80 -5.39
N LEU A 98 -14.53 7.14 -6.45
CA LEU A 98 -14.05 6.20 -7.44
C LEU A 98 -12.83 5.42 -6.91
N ILE A 99 -13.10 4.41 -6.11
CA ILE A 99 -12.10 3.58 -5.46
C ILE A 99 -11.33 2.74 -6.49
N LEU A 100 -9.99 2.76 -6.43
CA LEU A 100 -9.19 1.93 -7.31
C LEU A 100 -9.37 0.44 -6.98
N HIS A 101 -9.60 -0.37 -7.99
CA HIS A 101 -9.75 -1.82 -7.85
C HIS A 101 -9.40 -2.51 -9.17
N GLY A 102 -8.51 -3.49 -9.13
CA GLY A 102 -7.97 -4.16 -10.31
C GLY A 102 -6.62 -3.63 -10.77
N PRO A 103 -6.24 -3.88 -12.03
CA PRO A 103 -4.94 -3.51 -12.57
C PRO A 103 -4.66 -2.00 -12.55
N TYR A 104 -3.39 -1.64 -12.45
CA TYR A 104 -2.91 -0.27 -12.55
C TYR A 104 -1.62 -0.25 -13.36
N LYS A 105 -1.49 0.73 -14.26
CA LYS A 105 -0.28 1.02 -15.00
C LYS A 105 -0.08 2.52 -15.10
N ARG A 106 1.16 2.95 -14.96
CA ARG A 106 1.58 4.33 -15.14
C ARG A 106 2.70 4.40 -16.16
N TYR A 107 2.59 5.36 -17.06
CA TYR A 107 3.58 5.65 -18.07
C TYR A 107 4.05 7.10 -17.89
N ALA A 108 5.36 7.31 -17.99
CA ALA A 108 5.97 8.62 -18.12
C ALA A 108 6.58 8.71 -19.52
N ASN A 109 6.12 9.69 -20.31
CA ASN A 109 6.55 9.90 -21.69
C ASN A 109 6.43 8.63 -22.55
N GLY A 110 5.33 7.89 -22.36
CA GLY A 110 5.07 6.62 -23.08
C GLY A 110 5.85 5.41 -22.56
N THR A 111 6.78 5.58 -21.60
CA THR A 111 7.52 4.48 -20.98
C THR A 111 6.83 4.04 -19.70
N LEU A 112 6.62 2.73 -19.53
CA LEU A 112 6.02 2.19 -18.31
C LEU A 112 6.94 2.43 -17.11
N THR A 113 6.45 3.10 -16.08
CA THR A 113 7.21 3.37 -14.85
C THR A 113 6.72 2.55 -13.68
N ASP A 114 5.43 2.27 -13.60
CA ASP A 114 4.84 1.53 -12.48
C ASP A 114 3.72 0.62 -12.98
N GLU A 115 3.64 -0.59 -12.45
CA GLU A 115 2.49 -1.47 -12.63
C GLU A 115 2.18 -2.26 -11.37
N GLY A 116 0.90 -2.60 -11.20
CA GLY A 116 0.46 -3.43 -10.10
C GLY A 116 -1.05 -3.56 -10.07
N PHE A 117 -1.57 -3.88 -8.88
CA PHE A 117 -3.00 -4.06 -8.67
C PHE A 117 -3.44 -3.31 -7.41
N TYR A 118 -4.70 -2.90 -7.40
CA TYR A 118 -5.38 -2.39 -6.23
C TYR A 118 -6.54 -3.30 -5.85
N TYR A 119 -6.77 -3.45 -4.55
CA TYR A 119 -7.93 -4.10 -3.98
C TYR A 119 -8.63 -3.14 -3.03
N LEU A 120 -9.76 -2.58 -3.45
CA LEU A 120 -10.58 -1.65 -2.65
C LEU A 120 -9.76 -0.43 -2.18
N GLY A 121 -8.95 0.11 -3.08
CA GLY A 121 -8.07 1.25 -2.87
C GLY A 121 -6.73 0.88 -2.22
N ALA A 122 -6.55 -0.34 -1.72
CA ALA A 122 -5.30 -0.79 -1.12
C ALA A 122 -4.38 -1.42 -2.18
N LYS A 123 -3.06 -1.26 -2.09
CA LYS A 123 -2.14 -2.00 -2.98
C LYS A 123 -2.29 -3.51 -2.79
N ASP A 124 -2.29 -4.25 -3.88
CA ASP A 124 -2.46 -5.70 -3.87
C ASP A 124 -1.59 -6.37 -4.94
N GLY A 125 -1.28 -7.64 -4.74
CA GLY A 125 -0.51 -8.45 -5.67
C GLY A 125 0.93 -7.95 -5.86
N ARG A 126 1.48 -8.18 -7.05
CA ARG A 126 2.84 -7.76 -7.41
C ARG A 126 2.82 -6.30 -7.84
N TRP A 127 3.75 -5.52 -7.31
CA TRP A 127 4.01 -4.15 -7.71
C TRP A 127 5.43 -4.04 -8.24
N GLU A 128 5.59 -3.42 -9.40
CA GLU A 128 6.87 -3.27 -10.08
C GLU A 128 7.08 -1.82 -10.48
N LYS A 129 8.30 -1.35 -10.31
CA LYS A 129 8.74 -0.02 -10.70
C LYS A 129 9.92 -0.13 -11.63
N TYR A 130 9.89 0.66 -12.70
CA TYR A 130 10.89 0.67 -13.76
C TYR A 130 11.50 2.06 -13.92
N ASP A 131 12.71 2.11 -14.47
CA ASP A 131 13.34 3.34 -14.94
C ASP A 131 12.94 3.66 -16.39
N GLN A 132 13.54 4.71 -16.97
CA GLN A 132 13.28 5.13 -18.36
C GLN A 132 13.79 4.13 -19.41
N ASN A 133 14.69 3.23 -19.05
CA ASN A 133 15.23 2.19 -19.92
C ASN A 133 14.49 0.85 -19.71
N PHE A 134 13.37 0.85 -18.99
CA PHE A 134 12.59 -0.33 -18.65
C PHE A 134 13.35 -1.32 -17.75
N MET A 135 14.37 -0.85 -17.03
CA MET A 135 15.08 -1.64 -16.02
C MET A 135 14.27 -1.66 -14.73
N LEU A 136 14.10 -2.86 -14.15
CA LEU A 136 13.38 -3.05 -12.89
C LEU A 136 14.16 -2.41 -11.73
N LEU A 137 13.58 -1.37 -11.13
CA LEU A 137 14.12 -0.65 -9.97
C LEU A 137 13.65 -1.25 -8.65
N ASP A 138 12.37 -1.60 -8.56
CA ASP A 138 11.76 -2.16 -7.35
C ASP A 138 10.69 -3.19 -7.71
N LYS A 139 10.56 -4.20 -6.84
CA LYS A 139 9.57 -5.25 -6.97
C LYS A 139 9.06 -5.66 -5.60
N SER A 140 7.89 -5.17 -5.22
CA SER A 140 7.26 -5.53 -3.95
C SER A 140 6.05 -6.44 -4.18
N ARG A 141 5.71 -7.21 -3.15
CA ARG A 141 4.46 -7.98 -3.11
C ARG A 141 3.61 -7.44 -1.98
N TRP A 142 2.35 -7.20 -2.28
CA TRP A 142 1.36 -6.66 -1.37
C TRP A 142 0.19 -7.63 -1.27
N HIS A 143 -0.47 -7.61 -0.12
CA HIS A 143 -1.73 -8.28 0.10
C HIS A 143 -2.66 -7.31 0.82
N ARG A 144 -3.67 -6.80 0.09
CA ARG A 144 -4.73 -5.94 0.64
C ARG A 144 -4.22 -4.73 1.45
N GLY A 145 -3.14 -4.10 1.00
CA GLY A 145 -2.55 -2.90 1.60
C GLY A 145 -1.37 -3.15 2.54
N PHE A 146 -1.04 -4.40 2.83
CA PHE A 146 0.14 -4.76 3.64
C PHE A 146 1.19 -5.48 2.79
N PRO A 147 2.48 -5.44 3.16
CA PRO A 147 3.48 -6.30 2.52
C PRO A 147 3.02 -7.76 2.58
N ALA A 148 3.16 -8.51 1.49
CA ALA A 148 2.62 -9.87 1.40
C ALA A 148 3.24 -10.84 2.41
N ASP A 149 4.48 -10.58 2.82
CA ASP A 149 5.19 -11.38 3.82
C ASP A 149 4.99 -10.84 5.25
N ALA A 150 4.21 -9.76 5.43
CA ALA A 150 3.96 -9.16 6.73
C ALA A 150 3.37 -10.18 7.71
N ARG A 151 3.80 -10.09 8.97
CA ARG A 151 3.25 -10.91 10.05
C ARG A 151 2.09 -10.15 10.67
N ILE A 152 0.89 -10.71 10.55
CA ILE A 152 -0.33 -10.09 11.06
C ILE A 152 -0.81 -10.89 12.28
N ALA A 153 -0.93 -10.22 13.42
CA ALA A 153 -1.56 -10.76 14.60
C ALA A 153 -3.00 -10.23 14.70
N TYR A 154 -3.89 -11.05 15.26
CA TYR A 154 -5.31 -10.74 15.39
C TYR A 154 -5.75 -10.85 16.85
N TYR A 155 -6.81 -10.12 17.20
CA TYR A 155 -7.46 -10.24 18.51
C TYR A 155 -8.40 -11.45 18.58
N ASP A 156 -8.94 -11.86 17.44
CA ASP A 156 -9.96 -12.91 17.33
C ASP A 156 -9.47 -14.11 16.52
N SER A 157 -10.03 -15.28 16.82
CA SER A 157 -9.75 -16.51 16.06
C SER A 157 -10.30 -16.47 14.64
N SER A 158 -11.30 -15.62 14.37
CA SER A 158 -11.87 -15.41 13.03
C SER A 158 -11.06 -14.48 12.14
N HIS A 159 -9.93 -13.92 12.62
CA HIS A 159 -9.04 -13.05 11.85
C HIS A 159 -9.74 -11.81 11.27
N THR A 160 -10.73 -11.26 11.97
CA THR A 160 -11.48 -10.07 11.55
C THR A 160 -10.96 -8.78 12.19
N LYS A 161 -10.36 -8.88 13.38
CA LYS A 161 -9.82 -7.75 14.15
C LYS A 161 -8.30 -7.84 14.18
N ILE A 162 -7.64 -7.04 13.35
CA ILE A 162 -6.18 -6.96 13.34
C ILE A 162 -5.72 -6.30 14.64
N LYS A 163 -4.71 -6.90 15.27
CA LYS A 163 -4.01 -6.39 16.45
C LYS A 163 -2.72 -5.69 16.05
N GLU A 164 -1.96 -6.30 15.15
CA GLU A 164 -0.60 -5.86 14.82
C GLU A 164 -0.23 -6.31 13.41
N VAL A 165 0.49 -5.46 12.69
CA VAL A 165 1.07 -5.73 11.38
C VAL A 165 2.55 -5.39 11.46
N ILE A 166 3.38 -6.43 11.45
CA ILE A 166 4.83 -6.31 11.40
C ILE A 166 5.26 -6.41 9.93
N PRO A 167 5.85 -5.35 9.36
CA PRO A 167 6.19 -5.32 7.95
C PRO A 167 7.41 -6.21 7.73
N VAL A 168 7.29 -7.17 6.83
CA VAL A 168 8.40 -8.03 6.43
C VAL A 168 8.55 -7.91 4.93
N GLU A 169 9.79 -7.67 4.50
CA GLU A 169 10.16 -7.57 3.10
C GLU A 169 11.47 -8.32 2.89
N TYR A 170 11.49 -9.25 1.94
CA TYR A 170 12.66 -10.11 1.66
C TYR A 170 13.22 -10.82 2.90
N GLY A 171 12.34 -11.25 3.80
CA GLY A 171 12.72 -11.94 5.04
C GLY A 171 13.24 -11.04 6.17
N LYS A 172 13.31 -9.72 5.97
CA LYS A 172 13.72 -8.75 6.99
C LYS A 172 12.55 -7.89 7.44
N ILE A 173 12.52 -7.50 8.72
CA ILE A 173 11.50 -6.60 9.22
C ILE A 173 11.82 -5.19 8.73
N ARG A 174 11.12 -4.72 7.71
CA ARG A 174 11.37 -3.44 7.05
C ARG A 174 10.07 -2.83 6.54
N GLY A 175 9.85 -1.55 6.85
CA GLY A 175 8.68 -0.80 6.40
C GLY A 175 7.87 -0.22 7.55
N THR A 176 6.60 0.09 7.29
CA THR A 176 5.70 0.70 8.28
C THR A 176 5.07 -0.36 9.17
N TYR A 177 5.33 -0.25 10.47
CA TYR A 177 4.66 -1.01 11.51
C TYR A 177 3.37 -0.35 11.93
N MET A 178 2.35 -1.16 12.18
CA MET A 178 1.04 -0.69 12.64
C MET A 178 0.51 -1.64 13.72
N ALA A 179 0.07 -1.10 14.84
CA ALA A 179 -0.75 -1.79 15.82
C ALA A 179 -2.10 -1.11 15.93
N PHE A 180 -3.14 -1.86 16.26
CA PHE A 180 -4.50 -1.37 16.36
C PHE A 180 -5.09 -1.75 17.71
N HIS A 181 -5.98 -0.89 18.22
CA HIS A 181 -6.84 -1.19 19.34
C HIS A 181 -7.95 -2.15 18.89
N GLU A 182 -8.63 -2.82 19.83
CA GLU A 182 -9.69 -3.78 19.50
C GLU A 182 -10.88 -3.15 18.74
N ASN A 183 -11.06 -1.83 18.87
CA ASN A 183 -12.04 -1.06 18.12
C ASN A 183 -11.64 -0.81 16.64
N GLY A 184 -10.49 -1.32 16.20
CA GLY A 184 -9.95 -1.19 14.84
C GLY A 184 -9.21 0.13 14.57
N ARG A 185 -9.06 1.01 15.55
CA ARG A 185 -8.31 2.27 15.41
C ARG A 185 -6.83 2.03 15.66
N LEU A 186 -5.99 2.79 14.98
CA LEU A 186 -4.53 2.73 15.16
C LEU A 186 -4.15 3.02 16.62
N ALA A 187 -3.31 2.15 17.17
CA ALA A 187 -2.76 2.20 18.52
C ALA A 187 -1.30 2.67 18.50
N GLU A 188 -0.52 2.20 17.53
CA GLU A 188 0.89 2.56 17.35
C GLU A 188 1.24 2.50 15.86
N GLU A 189 2.05 3.43 15.40
CA GLU A 189 2.61 3.43 14.05
C GLU A 189 4.05 3.93 14.08
N GLY A 190 4.90 3.30 13.29
CA GLY A 190 6.31 3.64 13.19
C GLY A 190 6.97 2.94 12.02
N LYS A 191 8.29 3.11 11.87
CA LYS A 191 9.05 2.44 10.81
C LYS A 191 10.09 1.52 11.42
N PHE A 192 10.25 0.36 10.79
CA PHE A 192 11.38 -0.53 11.01
C PHE A 192 12.33 -0.49 9.82
N GLU A 193 13.62 -0.60 10.12
CA GLU A 193 14.65 -0.94 9.14
C GLU A 193 15.46 -2.11 9.68
N ASN A 194 15.37 -3.26 9.00
CA ASN A 194 16.00 -4.53 9.38
C ASN A 194 15.79 -4.94 10.85
N GLY A 195 14.59 -4.67 11.39
CA GLY A 195 14.21 -5.00 12.77
C GLY A 195 14.48 -3.91 13.80
N VAL A 196 15.15 -2.81 13.41
CA VAL A 196 15.40 -1.67 14.30
C VAL A 196 14.32 -0.61 14.13
N LYS A 197 13.77 -0.10 15.23
CA LYS A 197 12.82 1.03 15.22
C LYS A 197 13.56 2.28 14.76
N ILE A 198 13.10 2.92 13.70
CA ILE A 198 13.70 4.15 13.15
C ILE A 198 12.65 5.27 13.03
N GLY A 199 13.14 6.51 13.02
CA GLY A 199 12.34 7.70 12.82
C GLY A 199 11.32 7.95 13.94
N ARG A 200 10.19 8.57 13.56
CA ARG A 200 9.13 8.92 14.52
C ARG A 200 8.17 7.77 14.73
N TRP A 201 7.91 7.49 15.99
CA TRP A 201 6.92 6.52 16.44
C TRP A 201 5.79 7.26 17.14
N THR A 202 4.56 7.02 16.68
CA THR A 202 3.36 7.66 17.20
C THR A 202 2.48 6.61 17.84
N GLU A 203 2.13 6.84 19.09
CA GLU A 203 1.16 6.05 19.83
C GLU A 203 -0.14 6.84 19.98
N TYR A 204 -1.25 6.14 20.12
CA TYR A 204 -2.59 6.72 20.14
C TYR A 204 -3.43 6.17 21.29
N HIS A 205 -4.28 7.01 21.85
CA HIS A 205 -5.23 6.61 22.89
C HIS A 205 -6.33 5.68 22.34
N PRO A 206 -6.87 4.75 23.14
CA PRO A 206 -7.91 3.79 22.74
C PRO A 206 -9.31 4.40 22.53
N ASN A 207 -9.42 5.73 22.52
CA ASN A 207 -10.67 6.47 22.47
C ASN A 207 -11.59 6.04 21.31
N THR A 208 -12.88 5.93 21.61
CA THR A 208 -13.94 5.48 20.70
C THR A 208 -14.50 6.58 19.79
N THR A 209 -14.42 7.86 20.16
CA THR A 209 -15.00 8.95 19.37
C THR A 209 -13.99 9.62 18.44
N ARG A 210 -12.85 10.07 18.98
CA ARG A 210 -11.74 10.66 18.21
C ARG A 210 -10.42 9.99 18.56
N GLN A 211 -9.55 9.89 17.56
CA GLN A 211 -8.19 9.41 17.76
C GLN A 211 -7.30 10.58 18.15
N PHE A 212 -6.73 10.52 19.36
CA PHE A 212 -5.72 11.46 19.81
C PHE A 212 -4.39 10.73 19.92
N ARG A 213 -3.31 11.41 19.51
CA ARG A 213 -1.96 10.94 19.80
C ARG A 213 -1.81 10.88 21.31
N ARG A 214 -1.12 9.86 21.81
CA ARG A 214 -0.74 9.71 23.21
C ARG A 214 0.70 10.15 23.40
N LYS A 215 1.58 9.64 22.54
CA LYS A 215 3.02 9.80 22.66
C LYS A 215 3.66 9.85 21.28
N LEU A 216 4.62 10.75 21.12
CA LEU A 216 5.46 10.85 19.93
C LEU A 216 6.92 10.68 20.38
N THR A 217 7.55 9.60 19.95
CA THR A 217 8.94 9.25 20.29
C THR A 217 9.81 9.35 19.05
N GLN A 218 10.98 9.95 19.17
CA GLN A 218 12.01 9.93 18.14
C GLN A 218 12.96 8.78 18.41
N TYR A 219 13.15 7.93 17.41
CA TYR A 219 14.22 6.93 17.33
C TYR A 219 15.30 7.41 16.37
N ALA A 220 16.38 6.63 16.27
CA ALA A 220 17.47 6.85 15.32
C ALA A 220 16.95 7.09 13.90
N ARG A 221 17.66 7.89 13.10
CA ARG A 221 17.22 8.21 11.74
C ARG A 221 17.18 6.96 10.86
N ASP A 222 18.16 6.08 11.02
CA ASP A 222 18.34 4.83 10.32
C ASP A 222 18.97 3.79 11.25
N GLN A 223 19.17 2.57 10.73
CA GLN A 223 19.71 1.45 11.51
C GLN A 223 21.19 1.59 11.92
N TRP A 224 21.95 2.54 11.35
CA TRP A 224 23.41 2.64 11.53
C TRP A 224 23.82 3.66 12.59
N GLU A 225 22.90 4.47 13.06
CA GLU A 225 23.14 5.46 14.11
C GLU A 225 23.15 4.77 15.48
N GLU A 226 24.30 4.19 15.81
CA GLU A 226 24.55 3.52 17.08
C GLU A 226 24.61 4.50 18.25
N GLY A 227 24.11 4.08 19.42
CA GLY A 227 24.12 4.89 20.64
C GLY A 227 23.06 6.00 20.70
N PHE A 228 22.20 6.14 19.68
CA PHE A 228 21.06 7.05 19.76
C PHE A 228 20.08 6.59 20.84
N GLU A 229 19.87 7.42 21.86
CA GLU A 229 18.88 7.17 22.90
C GLU A 229 17.51 7.74 22.48
N PRO A 230 16.48 6.89 22.30
CA PRO A 230 15.16 7.36 21.93
C PRO A 230 14.58 8.29 22.98
N TYR A 231 14.05 9.42 22.51
CA TYR A 231 13.48 10.44 23.39
C TYR A 231 12.06 10.79 22.98
N VAL A 232 11.27 11.20 23.97
CA VAL A 232 9.90 11.65 23.75
C VAL A 232 9.93 13.08 23.23
N ILE A 233 9.31 13.32 22.07
CA ILE A 233 9.11 14.68 21.53
C ILE A 233 7.93 15.33 22.24
N SER A 234 6.83 14.59 22.38
CA SER A 234 5.58 15.14 22.90
C SER A 234 4.67 14.05 23.47
N GLU A 235 3.89 14.41 24.48
CA GLU A 235 2.81 13.60 25.02
C GLU A 235 1.51 14.41 25.11
N TRP A 236 0.38 13.72 24.98
CA TRP A 236 -0.94 14.32 25.09
C TRP A 236 -1.86 13.45 25.93
N ASP A 237 -2.80 14.09 26.61
CA ASP A 237 -3.86 13.41 27.35
C ASP A 237 -4.95 12.83 26.43
N GLU A 238 -5.91 12.12 27.02
CA GLU A 238 -7.04 11.53 26.30
C GLU A 238 -7.97 12.55 25.64
N LYS A 239 -7.86 13.85 25.98
CA LYS A 239 -8.62 14.94 25.37
C LYS A 239 -7.85 15.64 24.25
N GLY A 240 -6.62 15.19 23.98
CA GLY A 240 -5.72 15.77 22.99
C GLY A 240 -4.99 17.03 23.46
N LYS A 241 -5.04 17.36 24.75
CA LYS A 241 -4.24 18.44 25.33
C LYS A 241 -2.82 17.95 25.52
N MET A 242 -1.87 18.72 25.02
CA MET A 242 -0.44 18.44 25.19
C MET A 242 -0.06 18.54 26.66
N THR A 243 0.51 17.46 27.21
CA THR A 243 0.95 17.35 28.61
C THR A 243 2.45 17.51 28.73
N TYR A 244 3.19 17.20 27.66
CA TYR A 244 4.64 17.31 27.58
C TYR A 244 5.07 17.70 26.17
N GLU A 245 6.05 18.58 26.08
CA GLU A 245 6.78 18.88 24.85
C GLU A 245 8.26 19.02 25.22
N ARG A 246 9.15 18.32 24.50
CA ARG A 246 10.59 18.47 24.68
C ARG A 246 11.00 19.89 24.26
N PRO A 247 11.75 20.64 25.10
CA PRO A 247 12.30 21.93 24.69
C PRO A 247 13.16 21.77 23.44
N LYS A 248 12.97 22.63 22.44
CA LYS A 248 13.86 22.66 21.27
C LYS A 248 15.24 23.14 21.72
N GLU A 249 16.26 22.32 21.55
CA GLU A 249 17.65 22.79 21.67
C GLU A 249 17.88 23.82 20.56
N LYS A 250 18.23 25.05 20.96
CA LYS A 250 18.72 26.06 20.03
C LYS A 250 20.11 25.59 19.59
N THR A 251 20.24 25.03 18.39
CA THR A 251 21.54 24.94 17.72
C THR A 251 22.00 26.36 17.43
N VAL A 252 22.85 26.90 18.30
CA VAL A 252 23.66 28.08 17.98
C VAL A 252 24.67 27.58 16.95
N VAL A 253 24.46 27.95 15.70
CA VAL A 253 25.50 27.83 14.69
C VAL A 253 26.49 28.93 15.03
N GLU A 254 27.59 28.57 15.68
CA GLU A 254 28.75 29.46 15.75
C GLU A 254 29.26 29.60 14.31
N GLU A 255 28.93 30.71 13.66
CA GLU A 255 29.63 31.17 12.47
C GLU A 255 31.08 31.40 12.90
N ALA A 256 31.96 30.47 12.51
CA ALA A 256 33.39 30.69 12.57
C ALA A 256 33.72 31.76 11.53
N ASP A 257 33.86 33.01 12.00
CA ASP A 257 34.55 34.07 11.29
C ASP A 257 36.02 33.65 11.14
N ASP A 258 36.37 33.05 10.00
CA ASP A 258 37.75 32.91 9.56
C ASP A 258 38.24 34.27 9.04
N ASN A 259 39.29 34.77 9.70
CA ASN A 259 40.06 35.99 9.42
C ASN A 259 40.63 36.07 7.98
#